data_AF-J3YHS3-F1
#
_entry.id   AF-J3YHS3-F1
#
_cell.length_a   1.000
_cell.length_b   1.000
_cell.length_c   1.000
_cell.angle_alpha   90.00
_cell.angle_beta   90.00
_cell.angle_gamma   90.00
#
_symmetry.space_group_name_H-M   'P 1'
#
loop_
_entity.id
_entity.type
_entity.pdbx_description
1 polymer ?
#
loop_
_entity_poly.entity_id
_entity_poly.type
_entity_poly.pdbx_seq_one_letter_code
_entity_poly.pdbx_strand_id
1 'polypeptide(L)'
;MLKIFNNRSQVFGTKSLNLITAVLPAEIDANSLTISFNEFCERIKEQQEGIIVVLDQIQDPGNFGGILRTCLAANVSGVIFKKDNQARINNTVIKTSLGACFYLNLIEVANLSYAIKDLQEKIWILILRVEFKQWGCSLQPRIC
;
A
#
# COMPACT_ATOMS: atom_id res chain seq x y z
N MET A 1 -24.91 18.15 -7.20
CA MET A 1 -24.48 18.49 -5.82
C MET A 1 -23.53 17.41 -5.33
N LEU A 2 -22.26 17.45 -5.75
CA LEU A 2 -21.20 16.55 -5.32
C LEU A 2 -20.37 17.30 -4.27
N LYS A 3 -20.59 16.99 -2.99
CA LYS A 3 -19.77 17.51 -1.88
C LYS A 3 -18.46 16.73 -1.86
N ILE A 4 -17.41 17.28 -2.47
CA ILE A 4 -16.04 16.77 -2.33
C ILE A 4 -15.56 17.17 -0.92
N PHE A 5 -15.74 16.29 0.05
CA PHE A 5 -15.02 16.32 1.31
C PHE A 5 -13.67 15.65 1.10
N ASN A 6 -12.60 16.41 0.85
CA ASN A 6 -11.29 15.98 1.31
C ASN A 6 -10.31 17.15 1.43
N ASN A 7 -9.82 17.35 2.65
CA ASN A 7 -8.97 18.45 3.07
C ASN A 7 -7.48 18.22 2.72
N ARG A 8 -7.20 17.54 1.59
CA ARG A 8 -5.84 17.15 1.15
C ARG A 8 -5.38 17.83 -0.14
N SER A 9 -6.21 18.68 -0.74
CA SER A 9 -5.93 19.33 -2.05
C SER A 9 -4.98 20.54 -1.98
N GLN A 10 -4.47 20.92 -0.80
CA GLN A 10 -3.71 22.15 -0.56
C GLN A 10 -2.20 22.02 -0.83
N VAL A 11 -1.78 21.41 -1.94
CA VAL A 11 -0.34 21.40 -2.32
C VAL A 11 -0.06 21.91 -3.73
N PHE A 12 -1.09 22.18 -4.54
CA PHE A 12 -0.91 22.61 -5.92
C PHE A 12 -1.23 24.09 -6.10
N GLY A 13 -0.34 24.93 -5.56
CA GLY A 13 -0.35 26.36 -5.78
C GLY A 13 1.03 26.88 -6.11
N THR A 14 1.51 26.73 -7.35
CA THR A 14 2.38 27.72 -8.00
C THR A 14 2.26 27.63 -9.52
N LYS A 15 1.73 28.71 -10.10
CA LYS A 15 1.80 29.02 -11.52
C LYS A 15 3.27 29.21 -11.88
N SER A 16 3.74 28.52 -12.92
CA SER A 16 4.81 28.88 -13.88
C SER A 16 5.50 27.61 -14.37
N LEU A 17 5.64 27.49 -15.69
CA LEU A 17 6.27 26.36 -16.38
C LEU A 17 7.66 26.05 -15.81
N ASN A 18 7.80 24.86 -15.21
CA ASN A 18 9.04 24.07 -15.14
C ASN A 18 8.62 22.60 -14.98
N LEU A 19 8.12 22.04 -16.08
CA LEU A 19 7.88 20.61 -16.26
C LEU A 19 9.25 19.90 -16.26
N ILE A 20 9.44 18.92 -15.38
CA ILE A 20 10.22 17.66 -15.51
C ILE A 20 10.81 17.19 -14.17
N THR A 21 11.02 18.07 -13.18
CA THR A 21 11.44 17.57 -11.85
C THR A 21 10.78 18.40 -10.77
N ALA A 22 9.52 18.08 -10.45
CA ALA A 22 9.00 18.44 -9.14
C ALA A 22 9.94 17.75 -8.14
N VAL A 23 10.78 18.55 -7.49
CA VAL A 23 11.57 18.14 -6.33
C VAL A 23 10.56 17.64 -5.32
N LEU A 24 10.31 16.32 -5.33
CA LEU A 24 9.58 15.67 -4.26
C LEU A 24 10.37 16.01 -3.00
N PRO A 25 9.75 16.63 -1.98
CA PRO A 25 10.44 17.03 -0.77
C PRO A 25 11.25 15.85 -0.24
N ALA A 26 12.46 16.16 0.24
CA ALA A 26 13.53 15.20 0.46
C ALA A 26 13.12 14.02 1.34
N GLU A 27 12.10 14.15 2.20
CA GLU A 27 11.46 13.05 2.92
C GLU A 27 9.95 13.33 2.99
N ILE A 28 9.13 12.52 2.30
CA ILE A 28 7.70 12.45 2.61
C ILE A 28 7.59 11.43 3.74
N ASP A 29 7.28 11.90 4.95
CA ASP A 29 7.15 11.01 6.11
C ASP A 29 5.96 10.06 5.91
N ALA A 30 6.22 8.76 6.03
CA ALA A 30 5.27 7.68 5.78
C ALA A 30 3.97 7.84 6.59
N ASN A 31 4.08 8.44 7.78
CA ASN A 31 2.96 8.73 8.68
C ASN A 31 1.87 9.62 8.06
N SER A 32 2.21 10.44 7.06
CA SER A 32 1.24 11.29 6.38
C SER A 32 0.35 10.55 5.38
N LEU A 33 0.76 9.35 4.96
CA LEU A 33 0.09 8.56 3.92
C LEU A 33 -0.67 7.36 4.47
N THR A 34 -0.36 6.93 5.69
CA THR A 34 -1.03 5.83 6.36
C THR A 34 -2.29 6.27 7.11
N ILE A 35 -3.30 5.42 7.14
CA ILE A 35 -4.47 5.57 8.03
C ILE A 35 -4.40 4.55 9.17
N SER A 36 -5.07 4.86 10.28
CA SER A 36 -5.13 3.93 11.41
C SER A 36 -5.99 2.71 11.06
N PHE A 37 -5.64 1.55 11.62
CA PHE A 37 -6.39 0.31 11.38
C PHE A 37 -7.86 0.40 11.84
N ASN A 38 -8.14 1.11 12.94
CA ASN A 38 -9.50 1.31 13.43
C ASN A 38 -10.34 2.16 12.46
N GLU A 39 -9.77 3.27 11.99
CA GLU A 39 -10.43 4.13 10.99
C GLU A 39 -10.70 3.37 9.69
N PHE A 40 -9.77 2.51 9.27
CA PHE A 40 -9.98 1.65 8.10
C PHE A 40 -11.16 0.68 8.30
N CYS A 41 -11.26 0.04 9.45
CA CYS A 41 -12.35 -0.88 9.76
C CYS A 41 -13.73 -0.20 9.70
N GLU A 42 -13.82 1.06 10.14
CA GLU A 42 -15.06 1.84 10.06
C GLU A 42 -15.44 2.13 8.60
N ARG A 43 -14.47 2.54 7.77
CA ARG A 43 -14.68 2.81 6.34
C ARG A 43 -15.13 1.57 5.56
N ILE A 44 -14.57 0.41 5.88
CA ILE A 44 -14.94 -0.84 5.20
C ILE A 44 -16.35 -1.28 5.59
N LYS A 45 -16.83 -1.03 6.82
CA LYS A 45 -18.22 -1.39 7.19
C LYS A 45 -19.27 -0.68 6.33
N GLU A 46 -18.97 0.52 5.86
CA GLU A 46 -19.84 1.27 4.94
C GLU A 46 -19.78 0.71 3.51
N GLN A 47 -18.66 0.08 3.14
CA GLN A 47 -18.48 -0.60 1.86
C GLN A 47 -19.00 -2.04 1.96
N GLN A 48 -20.16 -2.31 1.36
CA GLN A 48 -20.77 -3.65 1.37
C GLN A 48 -19.84 -4.75 0.82
N GLU A 49 -18.95 -4.41 -0.12
CA GLU A 49 -17.98 -5.32 -0.73
C GLU A 49 -16.65 -4.60 -0.99
N GLY A 50 -15.53 -5.30 -0.80
CA GLY A 50 -14.19 -4.74 -1.02
C GLY A 50 -13.09 -5.79 -1.00
N ILE A 51 -12.03 -5.55 -1.76
CA ILE A 51 -10.83 -6.39 -1.75
C ILE A 51 -9.81 -5.78 -0.80
N ILE A 52 -9.29 -6.58 0.14
CA ILE A 52 -8.23 -6.17 1.05
C ILE A 52 -6.99 -6.99 0.73
N VAL A 53 -5.85 -6.33 0.54
CA VAL A 53 -4.57 -6.99 0.28
C VAL A 53 -3.71 -6.90 1.52
N VAL A 54 -3.24 -8.05 1.99
CA VAL A 54 -2.31 -8.13 3.13
C VAL A 54 -0.93 -8.50 2.61
N LEU A 55 0.06 -7.67 2.93
CA LEU A 55 1.44 -7.86 2.53
C LEU A 55 2.27 -8.26 3.75
N ASP A 56 2.98 -9.37 3.64
CA ASP A 56 3.91 -9.85 4.65
C ASP A 56 5.33 -9.91 4.08
N GLN A 57 6.25 -9.16 4.69
CA GLN A 57 7.69 -9.21 4.45
C GLN A 57 8.16 -8.82 3.04
N ILE A 58 7.54 -7.80 2.44
CA ILE A 58 8.03 -7.23 1.18
C ILE A 58 9.19 -6.29 1.48
N GLN A 59 10.43 -6.73 1.27
CA GLN A 59 11.64 -5.94 1.58
C GLN A 59 12.04 -4.96 0.49
N ASP A 60 11.78 -5.30 -0.77
CA ASP A 60 12.20 -4.47 -1.90
C ASP A 60 11.17 -3.34 -2.15
N PRO A 61 11.57 -2.06 -2.06
CA PRO A 61 10.68 -0.93 -2.35
C PRO A 61 10.18 -0.92 -3.80
N GLY A 62 10.94 -1.50 -4.75
CA GLY A 62 10.50 -1.66 -6.14
C GLY A 62 9.29 -2.59 -6.26
N ASN A 63 9.40 -3.79 -5.68
CA ASN A 63 8.29 -4.73 -5.59
C ASN A 63 7.10 -4.14 -4.82
N PHE A 64 7.34 -3.46 -3.70
CA PHE A 64 6.26 -2.84 -2.95
C PHE A 64 5.49 -1.82 -3.80
N GLY A 65 6.18 -0.92 -4.52
CA GLY A 65 5.53 0.03 -5.41
C GLY A 65 4.79 -0.62 -6.58
N GLY A 66 5.33 -1.69 -7.16
CA GLY A 66 4.66 -2.47 -8.21
C GLY A 66 3.36 -3.14 -7.74
N ILE A 67 3.36 -3.69 -6.53
CA ILE A 67 2.17 -4.24 -5.89
C ILE A 67 1.12 -3.15 -5.69
N LEU A 68 1.50 -1.98 -5.18
CA LEU A 68 0.57 -0.86 -4.98
C LEU A 68 -0.10 -0.41 -6.29
N ARG A 69 0.63 -0.40 -7.40
CA ARG A 69 0.04 -0.12 -8.72
C ARG A 69 -1.02 -1.14 -9.10
N THR A 70 -0.73 -2.41 -8.85
CA THR A 70 -1.67 -3.50 -9.12
C THR A 70 -2.90 -3.40 -8.23
N CYS A 71 -2.73 -3.09 -6.94
CA CYS A 71 -3.83 -2.86 -6.02
C CYS A 71 -4.74 -1.71 -6.46
N LEU A 72 -4.16 -0.61 -6.92
CA LEU A 72 -4.94 0.51 -7.45
C LEU A 72 -5.73 0.10 -8.70
N ALA A 73 -5.09 -0.61 -9.64
CA ALA A 73 -5.75 -1.10 -10.85
C ALA A 73 -6.87 -2.12 -10.55
N ALA A 74 -6.70 -2.92 -9.50
CA ALA A 74 -7.68 -3.89 -9.03
C ALA A 74 -8.76 -3.29 -8.10
N ASN A 75 -8.77 -1.96 -7.91
CA ASN A 75 -9.70 -1.25 -7.04
C ASN A 75 -9.76 -1.83 -5.61
N VAL A 76 -8.58 -2.15 -5.06
CA VAL A 76 -8.43 -2.66 -3.70
C VAL A 76 -8.83 -1.58 -2.69
N SER A 77 -9.71 -1.95 -1.75
CA SER A 77 -10.22 -1.05 -0.72
C SER A 77 -9.15 -0.64 0.30
N GLY A 78 -8.18 -1.53 0.57
CA GLY A 78 -7.04 -1.21 1.43
C GLY A 78 -5.90 -2.21 1.35
N VAL A 79 -4.70 -1.73 1.65
CA VAL A 79 -3.47 -2.51 1.71
C VAL A 79 -2.90 -2.48 3.12
N ILE A 80 -2.81 -3.64 3.76
CA ILE A 80 -2.32 -3.80 5.12
C ILE A 80 -0.90 -4.37 5.08
N PHE A 81 0.03 -3.78 5.82
CA PHE A 81 1.42 -4.24 5.88
C PHE A 81 2.00 -4.08 7.29
N LYS A 82 3.08 -4.81 7.57
CA LYS A 82 3.80 -4.70 8.85
C LYS A 82 4.65 -3.44 8.93
N LYS A 83 4.77 -2.91 10.15
CA LYS A 83 5.79 -1.92 10.51
C LYS A 83 7.21 -2.45 10.39
N ASP A 84 7.41 -3.68 10.87
CA ASP A 84 8.72 -4.33 10.95
C ASP A 84 8.93 -5.32 9.81
N ASN A 85 10.19 -5.50 9.40
CA ASN A 85 10.59 -6.41 8.32
C ASN A 85 9.82 -6.16 7.01
N GLN A 86 9.57 -4.91 6.65
CA GLN A 86 8.87 -4.50 5.44
C GLN A 86 9.54 -3.22 4.89
N ALA A 87 9.50 -3.04 3.57
CA ALA A 87 9.85 -1.79 2.93
C ALA A 87 8.93 -0.66 3.43
N ARG A 88 9.55 0.41 3.95
CA ARG A 88 8.84 1.63 4.32
C ARG A 88 8.43 2.43 3.09
N ILE A 89 7.42 3.28 3.25
CA ILE A 89 7.02 4.23 2.21
C ILE A 89 8.11 5.30 2.09
N ASN A 90 9.01 5.10 1.13
CA ASN A 90 10.10 6.01 0.81
C ASN A 90 9.92 6.60 -0.60
N ASN A 91 10.75 7.57 -0.98
CA ASN A 91 10.72 8.19 -2.31
C ASN A 91 10.82 7.16 -3.46
N THR A 92 11.55 6.05 -3.26
CA THR A 92 11.63 4.95 -4.23
C THR A 92 10.28 4.27 -4.44
N VAL A 93 9.51 4.03 -3.37
CA VAL A 93 8.17 3.43 -3.44
C VAL A 93 7.21 4.38 -4.15
N ILE A 94 7.28 5.68 -3.85
CA ILE A 94 6.43 6.70 -4.49
C ILE A 94 6.71 6.77 -6.00
N LYS A 95 7.98 6.74 -6.40
CA LYS A 95 8.39 6.73 -7.81
C LYS A 95 7.95 5.46 -8.52
N THR A 96 8.23 4.30 -7.93
CA THR A 96 7.91 2.98 -8.52
C THR A 96 6.41 2.72 -8.58
N SER A 97 5.64 3.26 -7.63
CA SER A 97 4.19 3.15 -7.59
C SER A 97 3.46 4.12 -8.52
N LEU A 98 4.17 5.03 -9.20
CA LEU A 98 3.59 6.08 -10.05
C LEU A 98 2.53 6.93 -9.32
N GLY A 99 2.72 7.15 -8.02
CA GLY A 99 1.77 7.91 -7.19
C GLY A 99 0.56 7.12 -6.70
N ALA A 100 0.48 5.80 -6.94
CA ALA A 100 -0.62 4.97 -6.44
C ALA A 100 -0.76 5.01 -4.92
N CYS A 101 0.34 5.23 -4.18
CA CYS A 101 0.35 5.37 -2.73
C CYS A 101 -0.56 6.49 -2.20
N PHE A 102 -0.85 7.53 -3.00
CA PHE A 102 -1.67 8.67 -2.56
C PHE A 102 -3.18 8.40 -2.63
N TYR A 103 -3.58 7.41 -3.43
CA TYR A 103 -4.99 7.09 -3.69
C TYR A 103 -5.47 5.85 -2.93
N LEU A 104 -4.55 5.01 -2.48
CA LEU A 104 -4.85 3.79 -1.73
C LEU A 104 -4.95 4.06 -0.22
N ASN A 105 -5.83 3.34 0.45
CA ASN A 105 -5.82 3.26 1.91
C ASN A 105 -4.68 2.33 2.34
N LEU A 106 -3.60 2.91 2.86
CA LEU A 106 -2.42 2.20 3.36
C LEU A 106 -2.51 2.07 4.87
N ILE A 107 -2.40 0.85 5.40
CA ILE A 107 -2.55 0.57 6.83
C ILE A 107 -1.30 -0.15 7.34
N GLU A 108 -0.59 0.52 8.23
CA GLU A 108 0.57 -0.05 8.93
C GLU A 108 0.13 -0.66 10.25
N VAL A 109 0.49 -1.93 10.47
CA VAL A 109 0.17 -2.66 11.71
C VAL A 109 1.42 -3.29 12.32
N ALA A 110 1.42 -3.45 13.65
CA ALA A 110 2.50 -4.16 14.33
C ALA A 110 2.42 -5.69 14.11
N ASN A 111 1.20 -6.25 14.10
CA ASN A 111 0.99 -7.68 14.01
C ASN A 111 -0.14 -8.01 13.00
N LEU A 112 0.24 -8.61 11.86
CA LEU A 112 -0.73 -9.03 10.83
C LEU A 112 -1.71 -10.08 11.34
N SER A 113 -1.24 -11.05 12.13
CA SER A 113 -2.10 -12.13 12.62
C SER A 113 -3.22 -11.59 13.51
N TYR A 114 -2.94 -10.55 14.30
CA TYR A 114 -3.96 -9.87 15.09
C TYR A 114 -4.93 -9.09 14.19
N ALA A 115 -4.41 -8.31 13.25
CA ALA A 115 -5.22 -7.53 12.31
C ALA A 115 -6.17 -8.42 11.48
N ILE A 116 -5.68 -9.57 11.00
CA ILE A 116 -6.49 -10.54 10.24
C ILE A 116 -7.60 -11.13 11.11
N LYS A 117 -7.30 -11.52 12.35
CA LYS A 117 -8.32 -12.07 13.27
C LYS A 117 -9.40 -11.04 13.58
N ASP A 118 -9.01 -9.81 13.90
CA ASP A 118 -9.97 -8.74 14.21
C ASP A 118 -10.83 -8.40 12.98
N LEU A 119 -10.26 -8.46 11.78
CA LEU A 119 -11.01 -8.33 10.53
C LEU A 119 -12.01 -9.48 10.32
N GLN A 120 -11.62 -10.73 10.60
CA GLN A 120 -12.50 -11.91 10.46
C GLN A 120 -13.69 -11.87 11.42
N GLU A 121 -13.53 -11.31 12.62
CA GLU A 121 -14.62 -11.16 13.58
C GLU A 121 -15.63 -10.08 13.15
N LYS A 122 -15.16 -9.05 12.44
CA LYS A 122 -15.97 -7.88 12.07
C LYS A 122 -16.61 -7.99 10.68
N ILE A 123 -15.99 -8.75 9.78
CA ILE A 123 -16.35 -8.81 8.36
C ILE A 123 -16.24 -10.25 7.89
N TRP A 124 -17.13 -10.69 7.00
CA TRP A 124 -16.98 -11.98 6.34
C TRP A 124 -15.86 -11.89 5.29
N ILE A 125 -14.78 -12.65 5.48
CA ILE A 125 -13.57 -12.54 4.66
C ILE A 125 -13.29 -13.87 3.97
N LEU A 126 -13.15 -13.81 2.65
CA LEU A 126 -12.52 -14.88 1.88
C LEU A 126 -11.01 -14.62 1.82
N ILE A 127 -10.22 -15.48 2.46
CA ILE A 127 -8.76 -15.41 2.38
C ILE A 127 -8.27 -16.30 1.25
N LEU A 128 -7.65 -15.69 0.24
CA LEU A 128 -6.92 -16.40 -0.80
C LEU A 128 -5.43 -16.35 -0.48
N ARG A 129 -4.85 -17.52 -0.15
CA ARG A 129 -3.41 -17.67 0.03
C ARG A 129 -2.80 -18.17 -1.26
N VAL A 130 -1.88 -17.40 -1.83
CA VAL A 130 -1.06 -17.86 -2.96
C VAL A 130 0.22 -18.47 -2.41
N GLU A 131 0.41 -19.77 -2.61
CA GLU A 131 1.65 -20.45 -2.28
C GLU A 131 2.54 -20.53 -3.52
N PHE A 132 3.71 -19.87 -3.47
CA PHE A 132 4.73 -20.03 -4.48
C PHE A 132 5.57 -21.26 -4.15
N LYS A 133 5.33 -22.36 -4.87
CA LYS A 133 6.24 -23.51 -4.84
C LYS A 133 7.50 -23.14 -5.60
N GLN A 134 8.60 -22.96 -4.88
CA GLN A 134 9.90 -22.78 -5.50
C GLN A 134 10.25 -24.08 -6.23
N TRP A 135 10.28 -24.03 -7.56
CA TRP A 135 10.80 -25.13 -8.35
C TRP A 135 12.29 -25.21 -8.06
N GLY A 136 12.73 -26.30 -7.42
CA GLY A 136 14.13 -26.58 -7.18
C GLY A 136 14.85 -26.73 -8.51
N CYS A 137 15.29 -25.61 -9.09
CA CYS A 137 16.28 -25.64 -10.14
C CYS A 137 17.62 -25.79 -9.43
N SER A 138 18.21 -26.98 -9.52
CA SER A 138 19.59 -27.25 -9.13
C SER A 138 20.54 -26.51 -10.07
N LEU A 139 20.53 -25.18 -10.02
CA LEU A 139 21.60 -24.37 -10.58
C LEU A 139 22.79 -24.52 -9.63
N GLN A 140 23.56 -25.59 -9.85
CA GLN A 140 24.94 -25.63 -9.41
C GLN A 140 25.62 -24.37 -9.97
N PRO A 141 26.27 -23.55 -9.14
CA PRO A 141 27.04 -22.43 -9.66
C PRO A 141 28.19 -23.03 -10.48
N ARG A 142 28.09 -22.99 -11.81
CA ARG A 142 29.31 -23.05 -12.63
C ARG A 142 29.99 -21.71 -12.44
N ILE A 143 30.97 -21.74 -11.55
CA ILE A 143 32.09 -20.81 -11.52
C ILE A 143 32.65 -20.75 -12.95
N CYS A 144 32.66 -19.55 -13.53
CA CYS A 144 33.58 -19.16 -14.58
C CYS A 144 34.48 -18.09 -13.98
#